data_AF-A0A2V7IAW0-F1
#
_entry.id   AF-A0A2V7IAW0-F1
#
_cell.length_a   1.000
_cell.length_b   1.000
_cell.length_c   1.000
_cell.angle_alpha   90.00
_cell.angle_beta   90.00
_cell.angle_gamma   90.00
#
_symmetry.space_group_name_H-M   'P 1'
#
loop_
_entity.id
_entity.type
_entity.pdbx_description
1 polymer ?
#
loop_
_entity_poly.entity_id
_entity_poly.type
_entity_poly.pdbx_seq_one_letter_code
_entity_poly.pdbx_strand_id
1 'polypeptide(L)' 'MEAKELLDSLDVGVLAMAPDWTIAEWSAAAARITALPADRVLGQSIWIAFPAAKGTELERVFGDVLA' A
#
# COMPACT_ATOMS: atom_id res chain seq x y z
N MET A 1 -17.51 -7.48 -12.44
CA MET A 1 -16.67 -6.42 -11.87
C MET A 1 -15.30 -7.01 -11.68
N GLU A 2 -14.29 -6.40 -12.29
CA GLU A 2 -12.90 -6.82 -12.11
C GLU A 2 -12.43 -6.51 -10.69
N ALA A 3 -11.40 -7.21 -10.20
CA ALA A 3 -10.92 -7.04 -8.83
C ALA A 3 -10.51 -5.59 -8.54
N LYS A 4 -9.92 -4.90 -9.52
CA LYS A 4 -9.52 -3.49 -9.39
C LYS A 4 -10.72 -2.56 -9.20
N GLU A 5 -11.79 -2.78 -9.96
CA GLU A 5 -13.03 -1.99 -9.85
C GLU A 5 -13.67 -2.17 -8.48
N LEU A 6 -13.65 -3.40 -7.93
CA LEU A 6 -14.12 -3.67 -6.57
C LEU A 6 -13.31 -2.86 -5.55
N LEU A 7 -11.98 -2.94 -5.60
CA LEU A 7 -11.10 -2.22 -4.68
C LEU A 7 -11.31 -0.70 -4.77
N ASP A 8 -11.51 -0.16 -5.97
CA ASP A 8 -11.72 1.27 -6.19
C ASP A 8 -13.08 1.78 -5.69
N SER A 9 -14.07 0.90 -5.60
CA SER A 9 -15.41 1.22 -5.08
C SER A 9 -15.48 1.31 -3.56
N LEU A 10 -14.46 0.85 -2.83
CA LEU A 10 -14.44 0.88 -1.37
C LEU A 10 -14.18 2.29 -0.84
N ASP A 11 -14.78 2.60 0.32
CA ASP A 11 -14.47 3.82 1.08
C ASP A 11 -13.19 3.68 1.94
N VAL A 12 -12.67 2.46 2.07
CA VAL A 12 -11.43 2.17 2.79
C VAL A 12 -10.24 2.08 1.83
N GLY A 13 -9.10 2.62 2.26
CA GLY A 13 -7.84 2.47 1.53
C GLY A 13 -7.37 1.01 1.55
N VAL A 14 -7.10 0.44 0.38
CA VAL A 14 -6.57 -0.91 0.24
C VAL A 14 -5.36 -0.86 -0.69
N LEU A 15 -4.32 -1.60 -0.30
CA LEU A 15 -3.15 -1.85 -1.14
C LEU A 15 -2.86 -3.35 -1.15
N ALA A 16 -2.26 -3.84 -2.23
CA ALA A 16 -1.61 -5.13 -2.26
C ALA A 16 -0.10 -4.93 -2.36
N MET A 17 0.66 -5.81 -1.73
CA MET A 17 2.11 -5.71 -1.63
C MET A 17 2.74 -7.09 -1.84
N ALA A 18 3.81 -7.14 -2.62
CA ALA A 18 4.63 -8.32 -2.81
C ALA A 18 5.54 -8.58 -1.57
N PRO A 19 6.10 -9.79 -1.40
CA PRO A 19 6.94 -10.12 -0.24
C PRO A 19 8.20 -9.26 -0.09
N ASP A 20 8.67 -8.63 -1.16
CA ASP A 20 9.80 -7.68 -1.14
C ASP A 20 9.37 -6.24 -0.78
N TRP A 21 8.14 -6.09 -0.28
CA TRP A 21 7.51 -4.82 0.09
C TRP A 21 7.14 -3.92 -1.09
N THR A 22 7.19 -4.42 -2.33
CA THR A 22 6.78 -3.68 -3.52
C THR A 22 5.26 -3.56 -3.58
N ILE A 23 4.75 -2.33 -3.73
CA ILE A 23 3.32 -2.06 -3.88
C ILE A 23 2.88 -2.52 -5.27
N ALA A 24 1.97 -3.49 -5.31
CA ALA A 24 1.43 -4.09 -6.54
C ALA A 24 0.07 -3.51 -6.92
N GLU A 25 -0.75 -3.12 -5.93
CA GLU A 25 -2.06 -2.51 -6.15
C GLU A 25 -2.29 -1.33 -5.21
N TRP A 26 -3.04 -0.35 -5.69
CA TRP A 26 -3.38 0.87 -4.95
C TRP A 26 -4.81 1.29 -5.27
N SER A 27 -5.70 1.21 -4.28
CA SER A 27 -7.10 1.58 -4.49
C SER A 27 -7.30 3.09 -4.64
N ALA A 28 -8.39 3.49 -5.29
CA ALA A 28 -8.77 4.90 -5.39
C ALA A 28 -8.91 5.58 -4.01
N ALA A 29 -9.43 4.87 -3.00
CA ALA A 29 -9.52 5.39 -1.63
C ALA A 29 -8.15 5.55 -0.97
N ALA A 30 -7.20 4.63 -1.19
CA ALA A 30 -5.84 4.76 -0.67
C ALA A 30 -5.17 6.04 -1.20
N ALA A 31 -5.36 6.36 -2.49
CA ALA A 31 -4.85 7.59 -3.08
C ALA A 31 -5.47 8.85 -2.45
N ARG A 32 -6.79 8.84 -2.18
CA ARG A 32 -7.48 9.97 -1.54
C ARG A 32 -7.02 10.20 -0.09
N ILE A 33 -6.93 9.13 0.70
CA ILE A 33 -6.59 9.19 2.14
C ILE A 33 -5.15 9.65 2.35
N THR A 34 -4.23 9.16 1.52
CA THR A 34 -2.79 9.41 1.68
C THR A 34 -2.30 10.61 0.87
N ALA A 35 -3.14 11.13 -0.04
CA ALA A 35 -2.76 12.11 -1.07
C ALA A 35 -1.61 11.66 -1.99
N LEU A 36 -1.40 10.34 -2.12
CA LEU A 36 -0.40 9.75 -3.02
C LEU A 36 -1.09 9.06 -4.22
N PRO A 37 -0.93 9.58 -5.45
CA PRO A 37 -1.52 8.96 -6.63
C PRO A 37 -0.83 7.64 -6.99
N ALA A 38 -1.58 6.72 -7.60
CA ALA A 38 -1.13 5.35 -7.88
C ALA A 38 0.15 5.31 -8.76
N ASP A 39 0.26 6.22 -9.73
CA ASP A 39 1.41 6.34 -10.64
C ASP A 39 2.74 6.68 -9.94
N ARG A 40 2.69 7.18 -8.70
CA ARG A 40 3.89 7.48 -7.89
C ARG A 40 4.29 6.37 -6.94
N VAL A 41 3.38 5.45 -6.63
CA VAL A 41 3.59 4.43 -5.58
C VAL A 41 3.65 3.01 -6.13
N LEU A 42 2.95 2.73 -7.23
CA LEU A 42 2.98 1.41 -7.85
C LEU A 42 4.41 1.05 -8.30
N GLY A 43 4.83 -0.18 -8.00
CA GLY A 43 6.18 -0.67 -8.26
C GLY A 43 7.26 -0.09 -7.34
N GLN A 44 6.91 0.75 -6.37
CA GLN A 44 7.83 1.23 -5.34
C GLN A 44 7.68 0.40 -4.06
N SER A 45 8.72 0.38 -3.23
CA SER A 45 8.62 -0.17 -1.88
C SER A 45 7.72 0.70 -1.01
N ILE A 46 6.89 0.09 -0.16
CA ILE A 46 6.07 0.81 0.84
C ILE A 46 6.92 1.71 1.74
N TRP A 47 8.18 1.33 1.97
CA TRP A 47 9.12 2.07 2.80
C TRP A 47 9.70 3.32 2.12
N ILE A 48 9.56 3.44 0.80
CA ILE A 48 9.84 4.67 0.03
C ILE A 48 8.62 5.58 0.05
N ALA A 49 7.42 5.01 -0.10
CA ALA A 49 6.17 5.77 -0.07
C ALA A 49 5.87 6.35 1.33
N PHE A 50 6.20 5.61 2.39
CA PHE A 50 5.98 6.00 3.78
C PHE A 50 7.26 5.87 4.62
N PRO A 51 8.27 6.74 4.40
CA PRO A 51 9.56 6.62 5.08
C PRO A 51 9.46 6.82 6.60
N ALA A 52 8.46 7.57 7.07
CA ALA A 52 8.21 7.79 8.49
C ALA A 52 7.72 6.52 9.23
N ALA A 53 7.27 5.49 8.52
CA ALA A 53 6.88 4.21 9.11
C ALA A 53 8.08 3.34 9.51
N LYS A 54 9.27 3.59 8.93
CA LYS A 54 10.50 2.88 9.30
C LYS A 54 10.84 3.14 10.77
N GLY A 55 11.27 2.09 11.48
CA GLY A 55 11.59 2.08 12.89
C GLY A 55 10.37 2.08 13.82
N THR A 56 9.15 2.17 13.29
CA THR A 56 7.92 2.14 14.09
C THR A 56 7.46 0.70 14.35
N GLU A 57 6.42 0.56 15.18
CA GLU A 57 5.76 -0.73 15.39
C GLU A 57 5.20 -1.31 14.08
N LEU A 58 4.79 -0.47 13.13
CA LEU A 58 4.25 -0.92 11.85
C LEU A 58 5.28 -1.73 11.05
N GLU A 59 6.55 -1.28 11.02
CA GLU A 59 7.62 -2.02 10.33
C GLU A 59 7.91 -3.36 11.01
N ARG A 60 7.89 -3.41 12.34
CA ARG A 60 8.06 -4.68 13.08
C ARG A 60 6.94 -5.68 12.77
N VAL A 61 5.68 -5.24 12.87
CA VAL A 61 4.51 -6.09 12.61
C VAL A 61 4.54 -6.63 11.18
N PHE A 62 4.95 -5.82 10.21
CA PHE A 62 5.08 -6.30 8.82
C PHE A 62 6.18 -7.36 8.72
N GLY A 63 7.36 -7.13 9.32
CA GLY A 63 8.45 -8.11 9.36
C GLY A 63 8.01 -9.47 9.92
N ASP A 64 7.21 -9.49 10.97
CA ASP A 64 6.72 -10.74 11.60
C ASP A 64 5.73 -11.52 10.72
N VAL A 65 5.01 -10.87 9.79
CA VAL A 65 4.06 -11.54 8.89
C VAL A 65 4.75 -12.35 7.79
N LEU A 66 5.96 -11.95 7.39
CA LEU A 66 6.74 -12.62 6.34
C LEU A 66 7.87 -13.50 6.88
N ALA A 67 8.03 -13.60 8.21
CA ALA A 67 8.99 -14.47 8.89
C ALA A 67 8.51 -15.93 8.95
#